data_AF-A0A2X1PJS1-F1
#
_entry.id   AF-A0A2X1PJS1-F1
#
_cell.length_a   1.000
_cell.length_b   1.000
_cell.length_c   1.000
_cell.angle_alpha   90.00
_cell.angle_beta   90.00
_cell.angle_gamma   90.00
#
_symmetry.space_group_name_H-M   'P 1'
#
loop_
_entity.id
_entity.type
_entity.pdbx_description
1 polymer ?
#
loop_
_entity_poly.entity_id
_entity_poly.type
_entity_poly.pdbx_seq_one_letter_code
_entity_poly.pdbx_strand_id
1 'polypeptide(L)'
;MYGNAALHSLNIQQLKLTQNTQNPANVSIEVSPFSLKQLLSKKVILNGENHIRIEFNKPIYGKTKTFHFSFHKANLDFSTSESAPLQFVDASLNNQPIGYIETHTAHQQIVTYIKPQCDNDCLAVLKYQQIDNQSAVNFSGKYFPVQRLFALLNLPEMLSGHADFDLDFSFSSSALIQGKLNFLAQNGEILGVNLLDMVAQYFPINYNNDLLKNKELNTRFEQFYLQLFLQQNQLQAEKIELKTPALLGQGKGIIDLNRMECNVDINLNSTDQRYQNLTLPINFFGNCNSPQYKINFTKKFRHQLIDAIKEKLR
;
A
#
# COMPACT_ATOMS: atom_id res chain seq x y z
N MET A 1 -22.00 -14.89 -48.26
CA MET A 1 -21.99 -15.14 -46.80
C MET A 1 -20.86 -14.33 -46.20
N TYR A 2 -21.13 -13.24 -45.49
CA TYR A 2 -20.08 -12.51 -44.76
C TYR A 2 -19.95 -13.16 -43.38
N GLY A 3 -18.83 -13.85 -43.14
CA GLY A 3 -18.54 -14.45 -41.84
C GLY A 3 -18.35 -13.36 -40.79
N ASN A 4 -19.13 -13.41 -39.71
CA ASN A 4 -18.89 -12.59 -38.52
C ASN A 4 -17.68 -13.18 -37.77
N ALA A 5 -16.48 -12.80 -38.17
CA ALA A 5 -15.28 -13.10 -37.41
C ALA A 5 -15.32 -12.34 -36.07
N ALA A 6 -15.07 -13.06 -34.98
CA ALA A 6 -14.99 -12.53 -33.62
C ALA A 6 -13.66 -12.92 -32.99
N LEU A 7 -13.07 -12.02 -32.21
CA LEU A 7 -11.89 -12.33 -31.41
C LEU A 7 -12.34 -12.75 -30.01
N HIS A 8 -11.84 -13.89 -29.54
CA HIS A 8 -12.11 -14.42 -28.21
C HIS A 8 -10.85 -14.52 -27.34
N SER A 9 -9.72 -14.88 -27.95
CA SER A 9 -8.45 -15.02 -27.23
C SER A 9 -7.28 -14.47 -28.04
N LEU A 10 -6.32 -13.84 -27.37
CA LEU A 10 -5.06 -13.40 -27.95
C LEU A 10 -3.91 -13.78 -27.02
N ASN A 11 -2.89 -14.42 -27.56
CA ASN A 11 -1.67 -14.77 -26.84
C ASN A 11 -0.46 -14.08 -27.50
N ILE A 12 0.31 -13.35 -26.71
CA ILE A 12 1.51 -12.64 -27.13
C ILE A 12 2.68 -13.18 -26.31
N GLN A 13 3.68 -13.71 -26.99
CA GLN A 13 4.90 -14.20 -26.34
C GLN A 13 6.00 -13.14 -26.40
N GLN A 14 6.73 -12.98 -25.30
CA GLN A 14 7.88 -12.07 -25.20
C GLN A 14 7.58 -10.63 -25.65
N LEU A 15 6.43 -10.09 -25.23
CA LEU A 15 6.04 -8.69 -25.47
C LEU A 15 7.12 -7.74 -24.93
N LYS A 16 7.58 -6.84 -25.81
CA LYS A 16 8.48 -5.73 -25.51
C LYS A 16 7.79 -4.43 -25.92
N LEU A 17 7.49 -3.57 -24.94
CA LEU A 17 6.83 -2.28 -25.21
C LEU A 17 7.79 -1.25 -25.80
N THR A 18 9.09 -1.38 -25.52
CA THR A 18 10.16 -0.54 -26.08
C THR A 18 11.38 -1.39 -26.47
N GLN A 19 12.22 -0.88 -27.38
CA GLN A 19 13.46 -1.57 -27.79
C GLN A 19 14.39 -1.88 -26.60
N ASN A 20 14.36 -1.04 -25.56
CA ASN A 20 15.20 -1.16 -24.37
C ASN A 20 14.56 -2.01 -23.25
N THR A 21 13.45 -2.70 -23.52
CA THR A 21 12.75 -3.51 -22.50
C THR A 21 13.66 -4.63 -21.97
N GLN A 22 14.07 -4.53 -20.70
CA GLN A 22 14.94 -5.50 -20.01
C GLN A 22 14.18 -6.68 -19.40
N ASN A 23 12.87 -6.58 -19.27
CA ASN A 23 12.00 -7.59 -18.67
C ASN A 23 10.74 -7.81 -19.52
N PRO A 24 10.83 -8.58 -20.61
CA PRO A 24 9.67 -8.86 -21.46
C PRO A 24 8.65 -9.74 -20.73
N ALA A 25 7.42 -9.74 -21.23
CA ALA A 25 6.30 -10.46 -20.64
C ALA A 25 5.54 -11.31 -21.65
N ASN A 26 5.01 -12.44 -21.22
CA ASN A 26 3.97 -13.16 -21.95
C ASN A 26 2.61 -12.58 -21.54
N VAL A 27 1.73 -12.35 -22.51
CA VAL A 27 0.40 -11.79 -22.27
C VAL A 27 -0.64 -12.71 -22.88
N SER A 28 -1.59 -13.14 -22.07
CA SER A 28 -2.77 -13.91 -22.51
C SER A 28 -4.01 -13.09 -22.21
N ILE A 29 -4.82 -12.88 -23.23
CA ILE A 29 -6.06 -12.10 -23.16
C ILE A 29 -7.18 -13.04 -23.57
N GLU A 30 -8.16 -13.21 -22.69
CA GLU A 30 -9.40 -13.93 -22.94
C GLU A 30 -10.53 -12.93 -22.74
N VAL A 31 -11.32 -12.69 -23.78
CA VAL A 31 -12.36 -11.67 -23.77
C VAL A 31 -13.66 -12.24 -24.29
N SER A 32 -14.75 -11.67 -23.82
CA SER A 32 -16.07 -11.96 -24.35
C SER A 32 -16.10 -11.66 -25.87
N PRO A 33 -16.72 -12.52 -26.69
CA PRO A 33 -16.68 -12.37 -28.14
C PRO A 33 -17.18 -11.00 -28.60
N PHE A 34 -16.37 -10.30 -29.40
CA PHE A 34 -16.74 -9.02 -29.99
C PHE A 34 -16.47 -9.02 -31.50
N SER A 35 -17.23 -8.20 -32.24
CA SER A 35 -17.11 -8.09 -33.69
C SER A 35 -15.81 -7.40 -34.07
N LEU A 36 -15.03 -7.98 -34.99
CA LEU A 36 -13.80 -7.36 -35.51
C LEU A 36 -14.05 -5.99 -36.19
N LYS A 37 -15.30 -5.69 -36.60
CA LYS A 37 -15.67 -4.36 -37.12
C LYS A 37 -15.43 -3.25 -36.09
N GLN A 38 -15.48 -3.57 -34.80
CA GLN A 38 -15.19 -2.62 -33.72
C GLN A 38 -13.74 -2.13 -33.72
N LEU A 39 -12.80 -2.97 -34.18
CA LEU A 39 -11.40 -2.57 -34.37
C LEU A 39 -11.27 -1.53 -35.48
N LEU A 40 -12.06 -1.66 -36.54
CA LEU A 40 -12.09 -0.69 -37.65
C LEU A 40 -12.65 0.67 -37.20
N SER A 41 -13.66 0.67 -36.31
CA SER A 41 -14.17 1.90 -35.70
C SER A 41 -13.28 2.47 -34.60
N LYS A 42 -12.17 1.80 -34.27
CA LYS A 42 -11.26 2.16 -33.15
C LYS A 42 -11.97 2.26 -31.79
N LYS A 43 -13.14 1.64 -31.64
CA LYS A 43 -13.95 1.65 -30.42
C LYS A 43 -14.38 0.23 -30.13
N VAL A 44 -13.86 -0.33 -29.04
CA VAL A 44 -14.13 -1.71 -28.64
C VAL A 44 -14.91 -1.71 -27.33
N ILE A 45 -16.06 -2.38 -27.35
CA ILE A 45 -16.89 -2.59 -26.17
C ILE A 45 -16.90 -4.09 -25.88
N LEU A 46 -16.44 -4.45 -24.69
CA LEU A 46 -16.44 -5.81 -24.16
C LEU A 46 -17.50 -5.89 -23.05
N ASN A 47 -18.36 -6.90 -23.10
CA ASN A 47 -19.35 -7.18 -22.05
C ASN A 47 -19.35 -8.67 -21.73
N GLY A 48 -19.29 -9.03 -20.44
CA GLY A 48 -19.17 -10.39 -19.94
C GLY A 48 -17.82 -10.60 -19.24
N GLU A 49 -17.48 -11.83 -18.87
CA GLU A 49 -16.20 -12.11 -18.21
C GLU A 49 -15.03 -11.89 -19.18
N ASN A 50 -14.01 -11.18 -18.72
CA ASN A 50 -12.77 -10.96 -19.45
C ASN A 50 -11.58 -11.09 -18.49
N HIS A 51 -10.48 -11.60 -19.01
CA HIS A 51 -9.26 -11.88 -18.27
C HIS A 51 -8.04 -11.47 -19.08
N ILE A 52 -7.09 -10.80 -18.43
CA ILE A 52 -5.77 -10.50 -18.94
C ILE A 52 -4.77 -11.07 -17.94
N ARG A 53 -3.98 -12.04 -18.38
CA ARG A 53 -2.85 -12.58 -17.64
C ARG A 53 -1.57 -12.00 -18.21
N ILE A 54 -0.74 -11.39 -17.36
CA ILE A 54 0.58 -10.89 -17.72
C ILE A 54 1.61 -11.66 -16.89
N GLU A 55 2.62 -12.23 -17.55
CA GLU A 55 3.68 -13.00 -16.89
C GLU A 55 5.06 -12.49 -17.33
N PHE A 56 5.76 -11.82 -16.41
CA PHE A 56 7.09 -11.27 -16.66
C PHE A 56 8.18 -12.32 -16.47
N ASN A 57 9.27 -12.22 -17.26
CA ASN A 57 10.42 -13.13 -17.12
C ASN A 57 11.07 -13.01 -15.72
N LYS A 58 11.17 -11.79 -15.19
CA LYS A 58 11.68 -11.46 -13.85
C LYS A 58 10.58 -10.80 -13.00
N PRO A 59 10.60 -10.96 -11.66
CA PRO A 59 9.64 -10.30 -10.79
C PRO A 59 9.72 -8.77 -10.94
N ILE A 60 8.57 -8.09 -10.88
CA ILE A 60 8.53 -6.62 -10.89
C ILE A 60 8.73 -6.08 -9.46
N TYR A 61 8.09 -6.72 -8.49
CA TYR A 61 8.26 -6.42 -7.07
C TYR A 61 8.11 -7.71 -6.25
N GLY A 62 8.86 -7.81 -5.15
CA GLY A 62 8.92 -9.01 -4.33
C GLY A 62 9.22 -10.26 -5.16
N LYS A 63 8.34 -11.26 -5.07
CA LYS A 63 8.43 -12.52 -5.84
C LYS A 63 7.39 -12.60 -6.97
N THR A 64 6.60 -11.54 -7.17
CA THR A 64 5.45 -11.55 -8.08
C THR A 64 5.91 -11.38 -9.54
N LYS A 65 5.64 -12.41 -10.36
CA LYS A 65 5.88 -12.42 -11.81
C LYS A 65 4.60 -12.37 -12.63
N THR A 66 3.50 -12.88 -12.07
CA THR A 66 2.23 -13.06 -12.78
C THR A 66 1.19 -12.14 -12.20
N PHE A 67 0.44 -11.50 -13.09
CA PHE A 67 -0.68 -10.62 -12.77
C PHE A 67 -1.92 -11.11 -13.48
N HIS A 68 -3.02 -11.24 -12.75
CA HIS A 68 -4.32 -11.64 -13.26
C HIS A 68 -5.26 -10.45 -13.13
N PHE A 69 -5.57 -9.82 -14.25
CA PHE A 69 -6.56 -8.75 -14.31
C PHE A 69 -7.86 -9.31 -14.87
N SER A 70 -8.98 -9.09 -14.20
CA SER A 70 -10.31 -9.45 -14.71
C SER A 70 -11.25 -8.27 -14.67
N PHE A 71 -12.26 -8.26 -15.53
CA PHE A 71 -13.28 -7.22 -15.60
C PHE A 71 -14.53 -7.71 -16.34
N HIS A 72 -15.70 -7.17 -15.97
CA HIS A 72 -16.98 -7.56 -16.57
C HIS A 72 -17.34 -6.70 -17.79
N LYS A 73 -16.81 -5.48 -17.86
CA LYS A 73 -17.03 -4.59 -18.98
C LYS A 73 -15.82 -3.74 -19.24
N ALA A 74 -15.51 -3.53 -20.52
CA ALA A 74 -14.54 -2.53 -20.94
C ALA A 74 -15.07 -1.67 -22.09
N ASN A 75 -14.71 -0.40 -22.05
CA ASN A 75 -14.89 0.55 -23.14
C ASN A 75 -13.52 1.09 -23.52
N LEU A 76 -13.03 0.73 -24.70
CA LEU A 76 -11.71 1.07 -25.19
C LEU A 76 -11.88 1.97 -26.41
N ASP A 77 -11.65 3.27 -26.24
CA ASP A 77 -11.77 4.25 -27.32
C ASP A 77 -10.37 4.71 -27.79
N PHE A 78 -9.96 4.24 -28.97
CA PHE A 78 -8.70 4.60 -29.63
C PHE A 78 -8.92 5.59 -30.78
N SER A 79 -10.09 6.23 -30.86
CA SER A 79 -10.42 7.12 -31.98
C SER A 79 -9.62 8.42 -31.98
N THR A 80 -9.22 8.90 -30.79
CA THR A 80 -8.41 10.11 -30.58
C THR A 80 -7.02 9.75 -30.05
N SER A 81 -5.97 10.31 -30.65
CA SER A 81 -4.58 10.09 -30.23
C SER A 81 -4.18 10.81 -28.94
N GLU A 82 -4.96 11.81 -28.50
CA GLU A 82 -4.60 12.69 -27.38
C GLU A 82 -5.17 12.25 -26.03
N SER A 83 -6.28 11.51 -26.05
CA SER A 83 -6.85 10.86 -24.85
C SER A 83 -7.68 9.67 -25.30
N ALA A 84 -7.13 8.48 -25.13
CA ALA A 84 -7.87 7.24 -25.35
C ALA A 84 -8.37 6.76 -23.98
N PRO A 85 -9.62 7.08 -23.57
CA PRO A 85 -10.14 6.59 -22.31
C PRO A 85 -10.29 5.07 -22.41
N LEU A 86 -9.55 4.36 -21.57
CA LEU A 86 -9.73 2.93 -21.34
C LEU A 86 -10.49 2.79 -20.03
N GLN A 87 -11.72 2.31 -20.10
CA GLN A 87 -12.59 2.17 -18.93
C GLN A 87 -12.81 0.68 -18.67
N PHE A 88 -12.70 0.28 -17.41
CA PHE A 88 -12.98 -1.07 -16.95
C PHE A 88 -13.95 -1.02 -15.76
N VAL A 89 -14.97 -1.87 -15.78
CA VAL A 89 -15.99 -1.95 -14.73
C VAL A 89 -15.91 -3.33 -14.08
N ASP A 90 -16.14 -3.34 -12.76
CA ASP A 90 -16.04 -4.53 -11.91
C ASP A 90 -14.68 -5.23 -12.10
N ALA A 91 -13.64 -4.42 -12.07
CA ALA A 91 -12.28 -4.85 -12.30
C ALA A 91 -11.69 -5.48 -11.03
N SER A 92 -10.87 -6.51 -11.21
CA SER A 92 -10.07 -7.13 -10.17
C SER A 92 -8.63 -7.31 -10.62
N LEU A 93 -7.68 -7.20 -9.70
CA LEU A 93 -6.26 -7.49 -9.93
C LEU A 93 -5.80 -8.53 -8.90
N ASN A 94 -5.27 -9.65 -9.35
CA ASN A 94 -4.86 -10.78 -8.52
C ASN A 94 -5.98 -11.21 -7.55
N ASN A 95 -7.21 -11.32 -8.07
CA ASN A 95 -8.43 -11.63 -7.33
C ASN A 95 -8.83 -10.58 -6.28
N GLN A 96 -8.22 -9.40 -6.28
CA GLN A 96 -8.59 -8.29 -5.41
C GLN A 96 -9.50 -7.31 -6.18
N PRO A 97 -10.74 -7.09 -5.72
CA PRO A 97 -11.66 -6.18 -6.40
C PRO A 97 -11.15 -4.74 -6.29
N ILE A 98 -10.94 -4.09 -7.42
CA ILE A 98 -10.49 -2.69 -7.53
C ILE A 98 -11.55 -1.77 -8.13
N GLY A 99 -12.71 -2.31 -8.53
CA GLY A 99 -13.91 -1.55 -8.87
C GLY A 99 -13.83 -0.96 -10.27
N TYR A 100 -14.09 0.34 -10.40
CA TYR A 100 -14.02 1.04 -11.67
C TYR A 100 -12.61 1.57 -11.92
N ILE A 101 -12.10 1.40 -13.14
CA ILE A 101 -10.81 1.93 -13.58
C ILE A 101 -11.02 2.78 -14.83
N GLU A 102 -10.39 3.95 -14.85
CA GLU A 102 -10.33 4.80 -16.02
C GLU A 102 -8.91 5.27 -16.28
N THR A 103 -8.37 4.89 -17.43
CA THR A 103 -7.01 5.26 -17.85
C THR A 103 -7.07 6.26 -18.99
N HIS A 104 -6.33 7.35 -18.84
CA HIS A 104 -6.07 8.33 -19.89
C HIS A 104 -4.60 8.27 -20.27
N THR A 105 -4.34 8.14 -21.56
CA THR A 105 -2.99 8.16 -22.12
C THR A 105 -2.81 9.42 -22.95
N ALA A 106 -1.79 10.21 -22.64
CA ALA A 106 -1.40 11.40 -23.40
C ALA A 106 0.13 11.44 -23.53
N HIS A 107 0.65 11.40 -24.76
CA HIS A 107 2.09 11.38 -25.04
C HIS A 107 2.83 10.26 -24.26
N GLN A 108 3.76 10.63 -23.36
CA GLN A 108 4.57 9.75 -22.53
C GLN A 108 4.01 9.58 -21.10
N GLN A 109 2.78 10.04 -20.86
CA GLN A 109 2.12 10.02 -19.57
C GLN A 109 0.86 9.15 -19.61
N ILE A 110 0.68 8.35 -18.57
CA ILE A 110 -0.50 7.54 -18.32
C ILE A 110 -1.03 7.93 -16.95
N VAL A 111 -2.30 8.30 -16.88
CA VAL A 111 -3.00 8.57 -15.63
C VAL A 111 -4.16 7.60 -15.51
N THR A 112 -4.16 6.81 -14.45
CA THR A 112 -5.19 5.80 -14.16
C THR A 112 -5.89 6.15 -12.87
N TYR A 113 -7.20 6.37 -12.94
CA TYR A 113 -8.08 6.55 -11.80
C TYR A 113 -8.68 5.20 -11.42
N ILE A 114 -8.62 4.86 -10.13
CA ILE A 114 -9.15 3.62 -9.56
C ILE A 114 -10.17 4.00 -8.50
N LYS A 115 -11.43 3.66 -8.73
CA LYS A 115 -12.55 3.87 -7.82
C LYS A 115 -12.98 2.52 -7.24
N PRO A 116 -12.40 2.11 -6.11
CA PRO A 116 -12.82 0.90 -5.41
C PRO A 116 -14.26 1.05 -4.91
N GLN A 117 -14.98 -0.07 -4.80
CA GLN A 117 -16.17 -0.11 -3.96
C GLN A 117 -15.76 0.08 -2.49
N CYS A 118 -16.23 1.15 -1.87
CA CYS A 118 -16.05 1.50 -0.46
C CYS A 118 -17.17 2.45 -0.01
N ASP A 119 -17.34 2.62 1.30
CA ASP A 119 -18.47 3.38 1.90
C ASP A 119 -18.35 4.90 1.72
N ASN A 120 -17.17 5.40 1.33
CA ASN A 120 -16.87 6.82 1.12
C ASN A 120 -16.40 7.06 -0.33
N ASP A 121 -16.16 8.30 -0.73
CA ASP A 121 -15.63 8.63 -2.07
C ASP A 121 -14.12 8.32 -2.16
N CYS A 122 -13.76 7.03 -2.12
CA CYS A 122 -12.37 6.61 -2.22
C CYS A 122 -11.90 6.70 -3.67
N LEU A 123 -10.70 7.26 -3.84
CA LEU A 123 -10.06 7.38 -5.13
C LEU A 123 -8.58 7.08 -4.97
N ALA A 124 -8.06 6.21 -5.84
CA ALA A 124 -6.63 6.11 -6.07
C ALA A 124 -6.28 6.57 -7.48
N VAL A 125 -5.09 7.15 -7.63
CA VAL A 125 -4.57 7.67 -8.89
C VAL A 125 -3.18 7.12 -9.09
N LEU A 126 -2.98 6.41 -10.18
CA LEU A 126 -1.68 5.92 -10.64
C LEU A 126 -1.24 6.76 -11.83
N LYS A 127 -0.16 7.50 -11.67
CA LYS A 127 0.49 8.25 -12.74
C LYS A 127 1.79 7.56 -13.11
N TYR A 128 1.98 7.32 -14.40
CA TYR A 128 3.21 6.81 -14.96
C TYR A 128 3.72 7.78 -16.01
N GLN A 129 5.02 8.05 -15.97
CA GLN A 129 5.70 8.82 -17.00
C GLN A 129 7.02 8.15 -17.36
N GLN A 130 7.35 8.13 -18.65
CA GLN A 130 8.64 7.65 -19.14
C GLN A 130 9.31 8.70 -20.02
N ILE A 131 10.56 9.06 -19.69
CA ILE A 131 11.42 9.90 -20.52
C ILE A 131 12.72 9.14 -20.71
N ASP A 132 13.03 8.76 -21.96
CA ASP A 132 14.18 7.93 -22.31
C ASP A 132 14.24 6.63 -21.46
N ASN A 133 15.32 6.47 -20.69
CA ASN A 133 15.56 5.33 -19.80
C ASN A 133 15.13 5.60 -18.34
N GLN A 134 14.54 6.77 -18.06
CA GLN A 134 14.00 7.11 -16.76
C GLN A 134 12.48 6.97 -16.76
N SER A 135 11.95 6.45 -15.66
CA SER A 135 10.51 6.44 -15.44
C SER A 135 10.15 6.86 -14.03
N ALA A 136 9.00 7.50 -13.89
CA ALA A 136 8.44 7.93 -12.63
C ALA A 136 7.05 7.32 -12.47
N VAL A 137 6.78 6.83 -11.26
CA VAL A 137 5.48 6.32 -10.86
C VAL A 137 5.05 7.10 -9.62
N ASN A 138 3.90 7.76 -9.68
CA ASN A 138 3.20 8.27 -8.50
C ASN A 138 1.94 7.43 -8.31
N PHE A 139 1.79 6.82 -7.15
CA PHE A 139 0.57 6.16 -6.74
C PHE A 139 0.04 6.82 -5.48
N SER A 140 -1.08 7.51 -5.60
CA SER A 140 -1.71 8.23 -4.50
C SER A 140 -3.14 7.76 -4.29
N GLY A 141 -3.64 7.93 -3.08
CA GLY A 141 -5.00 7.56 -2.72
C GLY A 141 -5.55 8.43 -1.61
N LYS A 142 -6.86 8.64 -1.65
CA LYS A 142 -7.63 9.26 -0.57
C LYS A 142 -8.63 8.27 -0.01
N TYR A 143 -8.64 8.18 1.32
CA TYR A 143 -9.51 7.31 2.10
C TYR A 143 -9.54 5.86 1.58
N PHE A 144 -8.41 5.36 1.09
CA PHE A 144 -8.35 4.07 0.43
C PHE A 144 -8.28 2.93 1.46
N PRO A 145 -9.02 1.82 1.30
CA PRO A 145 -8.96 0.70 2.26
C PRO A 145 -7.55 0.10 2.36
N VAL A 146 -6.96 0.13 3.56
CA VAL A 146 -5.56 -0.28 3.80
C VAL A 146 -5.33 -1.74 3.45
N GLN A 147 -6.27 -2.61 3.81
CA GLN A 147 -6.21 -4.04 3.49
C GLN A 147 -6.10 -4.28 1.98
N ARG A 148 -6.89 -3.54 1.19
CA ARG A 148 -6.87 -3.64 -0.27
C ARG A 148 -5.53 -3.15 -0.83
N LEU A 149 -4.97 -2.08 -0.27
CA LEU A 149 -3.64 -1.60 -0.64
C LEU A 149 -2.56 -2.66 -0.40
N PHE A 150 -2.57 -3.31 0.78
CA PHE A 150 -1.62 -4.38 1.08
C PHE A 150 -1.77 -5.59 0.17
N ALA A 151 -3.00 -6.01 -0.13
CA ALA A 151 -3.24 -7.11 -1.04
C ALA A 151 -2.73 -6.80 -2.47
N LEU A 152 -2.93 -5.58 -2.96
CA LEU A 152 -2.40 -5.14 -4.27
C LEU A 152 -0.87 -5.14 -4.29
N LEU A 153 -0.24 -4.68 -3.21
CA LEU A 153 1.21 -4.63 -3.07
C LEU A 153 1.84 -5.96 -2.63
N ASN A 154 1.03 -7.01 -2.40
CA ASN A 154 1.47 -8.30 -1.85
C ASN A 154 2.27 -8.14 -0.54
N LEU A 155 1.77 -7.27 0.34
CA LEU A 155 2.34 -7.00 1.66
C LEU A 155 1.53 -7.72 2.75
N PRO A 156 2.15 -8.10 3.87
CA PRO A 156 1.42 -8.65 5.01
C PRO A 156 0.46 -7.62 5.58
N GLU A 157 -0.72 -8.09 5.99
CA GLU A 157 -1.72 -7.26 6.67
C GLU A 157 -1.24 -6.93 8.09
N MET A 158 -0.68 -5.73 8.27
CA MET A 158 -0.20 -5.25 9.58
C MET A 158 -1.11 -4.17 10.18
N LEU A 159 -1.91 -3.53 9.36
CA LEU A 159 -2.77 -2.40 9.70
C LEU A 159 -4.13 -2.56 9.01
N SER A 160 -5.18 -2.10 9.68
CA SER A 160 -6.52 -1.96 9.10
C SER A 160 -6.93 -0.48 9.00
N GLY A 161 -8.18 -0.22 8.59
CA GLY A 161 -8.74 1.12 8.43
C GLY A 161 -8.60 1.66 7.01
N HIS A 162 -8.61 2.99 6.89
CA HIS A 162 -8.51 3.71 5.62
C HIS A 162 -7.29 4.62 5.65
N ALA A 163 -6.65 4.81 4.49
CA ALA A 163 -5.48 5.65 4.40
C ALA A 163 -5.53 6.65 3.25
N ASP A 164 -5.03 7.84 3.56
CA ASP A 164 -4.49 8.74 2.57
C ASP A 164 -3.02 8.38 2.35
N PHE A 165 -2.61 8.22 1.09
CA PHE A 165 -1.24 7.87 0.78
C PHE A 165 -0.75 8.55 -0.49
N ASP A 166 0.56 8.71 -0.57
CA ASP A 166 1.26 9.22 -1.75
C ASP A 166 2.63 8.53 -1.83
N LEU A 167 2.80 7.74 -2.90
CA LEU A 167 3.98 6.92 -3.15
C LEU A 167 4.62 7.38 -4.45
N ASP A 168 5.78 8.01 -4.35
CA ASP A 168 6.60 8.39 -5.49
C ASP A 168 7.75 7.41 -5.64
N PHE A 169 7.93 6.89 -6.85
CA PHE A 169 9.07 6.04 -7.21
C PHE A 169 9.71 6.56 -8.49
N SER A 170 11.04 6.56 -8.54
CA SER A 170 11.76 6.80 -9.78
C SER A 170 12.66 5.63 -10.10
N PHE A 171 12.72 5.30 -11.38
CA PHE A 171 13.46 4.18 -11.93
C PHE A 171 14.43 4.68 -12.99
N SER A 172 15.62 4.07 -13.02
CA SER A 172 16.61 4.24 -14.09
C SER A 172 16.94 2.87 -14.66
N SER A 173 16.80 2.69 -15.97
CA SER A 173 17.04 1.40 -16.64
C SER A 173 16.28 0.24 -15.98
N SER A 174 15.02 0.48 -15.59
CA SER A 174 14.15 -0.47 -14.87
C SER A 174 14.60 -0.85 -13.45
N ALA A 175 15.60 -0.18 -12.87
CA ALA A 175 15.98 -0.33 -11.47
C ALA A 175 15.42 0.83 -10.63
N LEU A 176 14.82 0.51 -9.48
CA LEU A 176 14.32 1.49 -8.53
C LEU A 176 15.52 2.24 -7.90
N ILE A 177 15.58 3.57 -8.09
CA ILE A 177 16.70 4.41 -7.64
C ILE A 177 16.37 5.26 -6.41
N GLN A 178 15.11 5.70 -6.31
CA GLN A 178 14.62 6.51 -5.21
C GLN A 178 13.13 6.27 -5.02
N GLY A 179 12.65 6.51 -3.81
CA GLY A 179 11.24 6.53 -3.52
C GLY A 179 10.91 7.33 -2.27
N LYS A 180 9.72 7.93 -2.25
CA LYS A 180 9.16 8.65 -1.11
C LYS A 180 7.76 8.11 -0.86
N LEU A 181 7.46 7.77 0.38
CA LEU A 181 6.17 7.20 0.75
C LEU A 181 5.63 8.00 1.93
N ASN A 182 4.47 8.60 1.76
CA ASN A 182 3.68 9.18 2.84
C ASN A 182 2.42 8.37 3.00
N PHE A 183 2.10 8.01 4.23
CA PHE A 183 0.95 7.17 4.54
C PHE A 183 0.31 7.64 5.83
N LEU A 184 -0.99 7.92 5.79
CA LEU A 184 -1.80 8.38 6.90
C LEU A 184 -3.02 7.48 7.01
N ALA A 185 -2.95 6.45 7.86
CA ALA A 185 -4.09 5.63 8.19
C ALA A 185 -4.89 6.25 9.34
N GLN A 186 -6.21 6.05 9.31
CA GLN A 186 -7.15 6.56 10.30
C GLN A 186 -8.14 5.49 10.71
N ASN A 187 -8.58 5.55 11.98
CA ASN A 187 -9.65 4.73 12.55
C ASN A 187 -9.46 3.23 12.25
N GLY A 188 -8.28 2.71 12.58
CA GLY A 188 -7.89 1.34 12.27
C GLY A 188 -7.29 0.63 13.47
N GLU A 189 -6.71 -0.54 13.20
CA GLU A 189 -6.03 -1.35 14.20
C GLU A 189 -4.64 -1.76 13.69
N ILE A 190 -3.65 -1.74 14.59
CA ILE A 190 -2.41 -2.47 14.41
C ILE A 190 -2.69 -3.93 14.76
N LEU A 191 -2.50 -4.81 13.78
CA LEU A 191 -2.84 -6.22 13.93
C LEU A 191 -1.72 -6.96 14.66
N GLY A 192 -2.07 -7.80 15.63
CA GLY A 192 -1.13 -8.68 16.34
C GLY A 192 -0.21 -8.00 17.35
N VAL A 193 -0.36 -6.70 17.61
CA VAL A 193 0.33 -5.98 18.69
C VAL A 193 -0.67 -5.33 19.64
N ASN A 194 -0.61 -5.64 20.94
CA ASN A 194 -1.34 -4.92 21.99
C ASN A 194 -0.37 -4.01 22.77
N LEU A 195 -0.22 -2.77 22.33
CA LEU A 195 0.67 -1.80 22.96
C LEU A 195 0.21 -1.47 24.38
N LEU A 196 -1.10 -1.48 24.66
CA LEU A 196 -1.62 -1.17 25.98
C LEU A 196 -1.14 -2.19 27.02
N ASP A 197 -1.24 -3.48 26.69
CA ASP A 197 -0.77 -4.59 27.51
C ASP A 197 0.76 -4.53 27.70
N MET A 198 1.52 -4.25 26.63
CA MET A 198 2.98 -4.08 26.71
C MET A 198 3.39 -2.97 27.68
N VAL A 199 2.65 -1.86 27.71
CA VAL A 199 3.00 -0.70 28.54
C VAL A 199 2.35 -0.69 29.92
N ALA A 200 1.28 -1.46 30.15
CA ALA A 200 0.52 -1.46 31.39
C ALA A 200 1.37 -1.82 32.63
N GLN A 201 2.38 -2.66 32.45
CA GLN A 201 3.34 -3.01 33.50
C GLN A 201 4.32 -1.87 33.87
N TYR A 202 4.40 -0.82 33.05
CA TYR A 202 5.34 0.30 33.22
C TYR A 202 4.66 1.64 33.49
N PHE A 203 3.46 1.85 32.93
CA PHE A 203 2.68 3.04 33.21
C PHE A 203 1.73 2.80 34.38
N PRO A 204 1.72 3.66 35.41
CA PRO A 204 0.78 3.55 36.52
C PRO A 204 -0.64 4.02 36.17
N ILE A 205 -1.07 3.84 34.92
CA ILE A 205 -2.37 4.30 34.42
C ILE A 205 -3.47 3.38 34.95
N ASN A 206 -4.50 3.98 35.53
CA ASN A 206 -5.69 3.27 35.98
C ASN A 206 -6.56 2.99 34.73
N TYR A 207 -6.29 1.88 34.04
CA TYR A 207 -7.12 1.49 32.91
C TYR A 207 -8.44 0.92 33.42
N ASN A 208 -9.53 1.24 32.74
CA ASN A 208 -10.77 0.52 32.97
C ASN A 208 -10.54 -0.93 32.53
N ASN A 209 -10.64 -1.89 33.45
CA ASN A 209 -10.36 -3.31 33.18
C ASN A 209 -11.16 -3.84 31.98
N ASP A 210 -12.28 -3.21 31.61
CA ASP A 210 -13.05 -3.51 30.42
C ASP A 210 -12.24 -3.41 29.10
N LEU A 211 -11.24 -2.53 29.01
CA LEU A 211 -10.35 -2.38 27.85
C LEU A 211 -9.30 -3.51 27.73
N LEU A 212 -9.03 -4.24 28.82
CA LEU A 212 -8.09 -5.37 28.87
C LEU A 212 -8.80 -6.73 29.00
N LYS A 213 -10.11 -6.74 29.31
CA LYS A 213 -10.93 -7.96 29.48
C LYS A 213 -11.02 -8.78 28.19
N ASN A 214 -11.07 -8.11 27.05
CA ASN A 214 -10.87 -8.74 25.76
C ASN A 214 -9.38 -8.67 25.48
N LYS A 215 -8.67 -9.79 25.59
CA LYS A 215 -7.27 -9.94 25.14
C LYS A 215 -7.18 -9.81 23.61
N GLU A 216 -7.73 -8.74 23.05
CA GLU A 216 -7.53 -8.36 21.67
C GLU A 216 -6.03 -8.17 21.50
N LEU A 217 -5.43 -8.97 20.61
CA LEU A 217 -4.02 -8.87 20.28
C LEU A 217 -3.73 -7.59 19.48
N ASN A 218 -4.73 -6.78 19.14
CA ASN A 218 -4.61 -5.62 18.28
C ASN A 218 -4.59 -4.31 19.06
N THR A 219 -4.00 -3.27 18.49
CA THR A 219 -4.03 -1.92 19.04
C THR A 219 -4.86 -1.01 18.16
N ARG A 220 -6.00 -0.55 18.67
CA ARG A 220 -6.82 0.46 17.98
C ARG A 220 -6.09 1.81 17.94
N PHE A 221 -6.20 2.50 16.81
CA PHE A 221 -5.64 3.83 16.61
C PHE A 221 -6.64 4.77 15.95
N GLU A 222 -6.58 6.04 16.34
CA GLU A 222 -7.26 7.13 15.67
C GLU A 222 -6.47 7.55 14.42
N GLN A 223 -5.13 7.60 14.55
CA GLN A 223 -4.24 8.01 13.47
C GLN A 223 -2.92 7.24 13.52
N PHE A 224 -2.43 6.82 12.35
CA PHE A 224 -1.08 6.28 12.15
C PHE A 224 -0.46 6.97 10.93
N TYR A 225 0.60 7.75 11.15
CA TYR A 225 1.35 8.44 10.12
C TYR A 225 2.73 7.82 9.94
N LEU A 226 3.12 7.64 8.69
CA LEU A 226 4.41 7.09 8.30
C LEU A 226 4.98 7.88 7.12
N GLN A 227 6.22 8.34 7.27
CA GLN A 227 7.01 8.94 6.20
C GLN A 227 8.27 8.11 5.97
N LEU A 228 8.39 7.54 4.78
CA LEU A 228 9.53 6.73 4.37
C LEU A 228 10.27 7.38 3.20
N PHE A 229 11.59 7.23 3.22
CA PHE A 229 12.45 7.50 2.07
C PHE A 229 13.23 6.24 1.71
N LEU A 230 13.17 5.84 0.44
CA LEU A 230 13.98 4.76 -0.08
C LEU A 230 15.31 5.32 -0.58
N GLN A 231 16.39 4.86 0.05
CA GLN A 231 17.75 5.11 -0.40
C GLN A 231 18.43 3.77 -0.65
N GLN A 232 18.76 3.49 -1.91
CA GLN A 232 19.31 2.19 -2.35
C GLN A 232 18.36 1.04 -1.95
N ASN A 233 18.76 0.15 -1.03
CA ASN A 233 17.96 -1.00 -0.59
C ASN A 233 17.42 -0.83 0.85
N GLN A 234 17.44 0.38 1.39
CA GLN A 234 16.96 0.69 2.73
C GLN A 234 15.81 1.70 2.69
N LEU A 235 14.71 1.38 3.35
CA LEU A 235 13.66 2.35 3.66
C LEU A 235 13.99 3.00 5.01
N GLN A 236 14.19 4.30 5.00
CA GLN A 236 14.34 5.11 6.21
C GLN A 236 12.98 5.65 6.61
N ALA A 237 12.48 5.23 7.77
CA ALA A 237 11.32 5.84 8.39
C ALA A 237 11.77 7.10 9.13
N GLU A 238 11.67 8.25 8.45
CA GLU A 238 12.03 9.55 9.03
C GLU A 238 11.10 9.94 10.17
N LYS A 239 9.82 9.57 10.02
CA LYS A 239 8.77 9.92 10.96
C LYS A 239 7.72 8.82 11.05
N ILE A 240 7.47 8.38 12.28
CA ILE A 240 6.36 7.50 12.65
C ILE A 240 5.58 8.23 13.73
N GLU A 241 4.28 8.41 13.55
CA GLU A 241 3.40 8.94 14.58
C GLU A 241 2.19 8.02 14.75
N LEU A 242 1.88 7.70 16.00
CA LEU A 242 0.74 6.88 16.36
C LEU A 242 -0.09 7.64 17.38
N LYS A 243 -1.39 7.73 17.15
CA LYS A 243 -2.36 8.26 18.08
C LYS A 243 -3.39 7.20 18.39
N THR A 244 -3.42 6.74 19.63
CA THR A 244 -4.47 5.85 20.16
C THR A 244 -5.26 6.60 21.23
N PRO A 245 -6.39 6.06 21.71
CA PRO A 245 -7.14 6.69 22.80
C PRO A 245 -6.32 6.89 24.08
N ALA A 246 -5.35 6.00 24.36
CA ALA A 246 -4.58 6.00 25.60
C ALA A 246 -3.10 6.41 25.42
N LEU A 247 -2.56 6.31 24.20
CA LEU A 247 -1.12 6.43 23.95
C LEU A 247 -0.83 7.31 22.73
N LEU A 248 0.27 8.04 22.81
CA LEU A 248 0.90 8.76 21.71
C LEU A 248 2.27 8.12 21.43
N GLY A 249 2.49 7.70 20.19
CA GLY A 249 3.75 7.15 19.73
C GLY A 249 4.46 8.07 18.75
N GLN A 250 5.77 8.23 18.92
CA GLN A 250 6.62 8.95 17.98
C GLN A 250 7.91 8.18 17.76
N GLY A 251 8.35 8.06 16.51
CA GLY A 251 9.52 7.25 16.23
C GLY A 251 10.15 7.44 14.87
N LYS A 252 11.20 6.65 14.65
CA LYS A 252 11.98 6.59 13.42
C LYS A 252 12.64 5.21 13.32
N GLY A 253 13.08 4.84 12.13
CA GLY A 253 13.72 3.54 11.95
C GLY A 253 14.25 3.30 10.55
N ILE A 254 14.76 2.10 10.35
CA ILE A 254 15.31 1.63 9.08
C ILE A 254 14.75 0.23 8.81
N ILE A 255 14.41 -0.03 7.55
CA ILE A 255 13.99 -1.33 7.04
C ILE A 255 14.95 -1.73 5.92
N ASP A 256 15.65 -2.85 6.07
CA ASP A 256 16.46 -3.47 5.03
C ASP A 256 15.57 -4.36 4.15
N LEU A 257 15.39 -3.97 2.89
CA LEU A 257 14.52 -4.67 1.95
C LEU A 257 15.09 -6.00 1.45
N ASN A 258 16.41 -6.20 1.53
CA ASN A 258 17.04 -7.45 1.09
C ASN A 258 16.87 -8.55 2.14
N ARG A 259 17.03 -8.19 3.41
CA ARG A 259 16.93 -9.12 4.55
C ARG A 259 15.54 -9.18 5.15
N MET A 260 14.68 -8.22 4.84
CA MET A 260 13.41 -7.98 5.53
C MET A 260 13.63 -7.83 7.05
N GLU A 261 14.65 -7.05 7.41
CA GLU A 261 14.99 -6.71 8.79
C GLU A 261 14.61 -5.26 9.10
N CYS A 262 13.93 -5.03 10.22
CA CYS A 262 13.62 -3.69 10.71
C CYS A 262 14.42 -3.37 11.97
N ASN A 263 14.70 -2.09 12.18
CA ASN A 263 15.15 -1.54 13.44
C ASN A 263 14.44 -0.19 13.63
N VAL A 264 13.47 -0.15 14.53
CA VAL A 264 12.53 0.97 14.72
C VAL A 264 12.50 1.36 16.19
N ASP A 265 12.82 2.63 16.47
CA ASP A 265 12.70 3.22 17.79
C ASP A 265 11.38 4.00 17.88
N ILE A 266 10.54 3.62 18.84
CA ILE A 266 9.27 4.29 19.17
C ILE A 266 9.33 4.75 20.62
N ASN A 267 9.01 6.02 20.85
CA ASN A 267 8.72 6.57 22.16
C ASN A 267 7.20 6.60 22.36
N LEU A 268 6.70 5.91 23.38
CA LEU A 268 5.30 5.93 23.78
C LEU A 268 5.09 6.81 25.00
N ASN A 269 4.09 7.69 24.93
CA ASN A 269 3.64 8.55 26.02
C ASN A 269 2.16 8.31 26.29
N SER A 270 1.70 8.59 27.52
CA SER A 270 0.27 8.58 27.85
C SER A 270 -0.45 9.80 27.24
N THR A 271 -1.71 9.63 26.84
CA THR A 271 -2.61 10.76 26.53
C THR A 271 -3.10 11.47 27.81
N ASP A 272 -3.03 10.81 28.97
CA ASP A 272 -3.38 11.39 30.27
C ASP A 272 -2.36 12.45 30.70
N GLN A 273 -2.84 13.67 30.93
CA GLN A 273 -2.02 14.82 31.36
C GLN A 273 -1.15 14.53 32.58
N ARG A 274 -1.61 13.68 33.50
CA ARG A 274 -0.87 13.31 34.72
C ARG A 274 0.42 12.57 34.41
N TYR A 275 0.49 11.85 33.29
CA TYR A 275 1.61 10.97 32.95
C TYR A 275 2.32 11.36 31.64
N GLN A 276 2.08 12.58 31.13
CA GLN A 276 2.68 13.07 29.87
C GLN A 276 4.21 13.08 29.88
N ASN A 277 4.82 13.25 31.06
CA ASN A 277 6.27 13.27 31.22
C ASN A 277 6.91 11.86 31.22
N LEU A 278 6.10 10.80 31.31
CA LEU A 278 6.59 9.42 31.28
C LEU A 278 6.66 8.96 29.82
N THR A 279 7.89 8.76 29.34
CA THR A 279 8.16 8.28 27.97
C THR A 279 8.75 6.89 28.05
N LEU A 280 8.09 5.92 27.43
CA LEU A 280 8.57 4.55 27.31
C LEU A 280 9.26 4.36 25.94
N PRO A 281 10.60 4.28 25.89
CA PRO A 281 11.32 3.98 24.67
C PRO A 281 11.29 2.47 24.39
N ILE A 282 10.70 2.09 23.26
CA ILE A 282 10.63 0.73 22.74
C ILE A 282 11.46 0.67 21.45
N ASN A 283 12.33 -0.33 21.36
CA ASN A 283 13.04 -0.64 20.13
C ASN A 283 12.50 -1.96 19.57
N PHE A 284 11.93 -1.91 18.37
CA PHE A 284 11.51 -3.07 17.59
C PHE A 284 12.63 -3.45 16.62
N PHE A 285 13.06 -4.71 16.61
CA PHE A 285 14.20 -5.16 15.81
C PHE A 285 14.05 -6.59 15.29
N GLY A 286 14.81 -6.93 14.25
CA GLY A 286 14.80 -8.27 13.66
C GLY A 286 13.87 -8.36 12.45
N ASN A 287 13.18 -9.49 12.27
CA ASN A 287 12.33 -9.72 11.09
C ASN A 287 11.11 -8.77 11.06
N CYS A 288 10.90 -8.03 9.98
CA CYS A 288 9.80 -7.07 9.85
C CYS A 288 8.40 -7.69 10.00
N ASN A 289 8.24 -8.96 9.65
CA ASN A 289 6.95 -9.66 9.73
C ASN A 289 6.64 -10.15 11.15
N SER A 290 7.66 -10.22 12.01
CA SER A 290 7.54 -10.68 13.39
C SER A 290 8.66 -10.06 14.25
N PRO A 291 8.64 -8.73 14.44
CA PRO A 291 9.74 -8.04 15.11
C PRO A 291 9.81 -8.46 16.58
N GLN A 292 11.03 -8.60 17.08
CA GLN A 292 11.29 -8.66 18.52
C GLN A 292 11.24 -7.22 19.07
N TYR A 293 11.00 -7.08 20.37
CA TYR A 293 11.04 -5.77 21.02
C TYR A 293 11.84 -5.80 22.30
N LYS A 294 12.45 -4.66 22.64
CA LYS A 294 13.08 -4.41 23.93
C LYS A 294 12.74 -3.01 24.43
N ILE A 295 12.70 -2.87 25.74
CA ILE A 295 12.45 -1.59 26.41
C ILE A 295 13.77 -1.03 26.90
N ASN A 296 14.08 0.20 26.51
CA ASN A 296 15.34 0.82 26.84
C ASN A 296 15.22 1.54 28.21
N PHE A 297 15.56 0.83 29.30
CA PHE A 297 15.56 1.39 30.65
C PHE A 297 16.72 2.37 30.88
N THR A 298 16.58 3.58 30.37
CA THR A 298 17.54 4.66 30.59
C THR A 298 17.47 5.17 32.04
N LYS A 299 18.56 5.80 32.53
CA LYS A 299 18.56 6.46 33.85
C LYS A 299 17.45 7.50 33.96
N LYS A 300 17.14 8.20 32.85
CA LYS A 300 16.04 9.17 32.74
C LYS A 300 14.68 8.51 32.95
N PHE A 301 14.41 7.41 32.24
CA PHE A 301 13.14 6.67 32.38
C PHE A 301 12.93 6.17 33.81
N ARG A 302 13.98 5.66 34.47
CA ARG A 302 13.89 5.21 35.87
C ARG A 302 13.51 6.35 36.82
N HIS A 303 14.05 7.55 36.63
CA HIS A 303 13.66 8.71 37.45
C HIS A 303 12.19 9.10 37.20
N GLN A 304 11.77 9.18 35.93
CA GLN A 304 10.37 9.48 35.58
C GLN A 304 9.39 8.47 36.18
N LEU A 305 9.73 7.19 36.19
CA LEU A 305 8.92 6.13 36.80
C LEU A 305 8.79 6.31 38.32
N ILE A 306 9.89 6.61 39.01
CA ILE A 306 9.90 6.87 40.47
C ILE A 306 9.02 8.08 40.79
N ASP A 307 9.12 9.15 40.01
CA ASP A 307 8.34 10.37 40.23
C ASP A 307 6.84 10.12 40.00
N ALA A 308 6.48 9.39 38.95
CA ALA A 308 5.10 9.00 38.68
C ALA A 308 4.49 8.10 39.77
N ILE A 309 5.29 7.21 40.38
CA ILE A 309 4.85 6.38 41.51
C ILE A 309 4.63 7.24 42.76
N LYS A 310 5.53 8.19 43.05
CA LYS A 310 5.39 9.11 44.19
C LYS A 310 4.12 9.95 44.10
N GLU A 311 3.77 10.43 42.91
CA GLU A 311 2.53 11.18 42.70
C GLU A 311 1.27 10.34 42.98
N LYS A 312 1.28 9.03 42.67
CA LYS A 312 0.14 8.15 42.93
C LYS A 312 -0.03 7.79 44.42
N LEU A 313 1.04 7.92 45.21
CA LEU A 313 1.06 7.63 46.64
C LEU A 313 0.84 8.88 47.52
N ARG A 314 0.69 10.06 46.91
CA ARG A 314 0.24 11.29 47.57
C ARG A 314 -1.28 11.40 47.54
#